data_AF-A0A2V6UL34-F1
#
_entry.id   AF-A0A2V6UL34-F1
#
_cell.length_a   1.000
_cell.length_b   1.000
_cell.length_c   1.000
_cell.angle_alpha   90.00
_cell.angle_beta   90.00
_cell.angle_gamma   90.00
#
_symmetry.space_group_name_H-M   'P 1'
#
loop_
_entity.id
_entity.type
_entity.pdbx_description
1 polymer ?
#
loop_
_entity_poly.entity_id
_entity_poly.type
_entity_poly.pdbx_seq_one_letter_code
_entity_poly.pdbx_strand_id
1 'polypeptide(L)' 'MSSRIVVGMSGGVDSSVAAALLVERGFEVIGVTMRVWPWKDSDDPARRFGSCCGSEAVDDARRVARELGIPYYVLNM' A
#
# COMPACT_ATOMS: atom_id res chain seq x y z
N MET A 1 25.59 -4.02 6.17
CA MET A 1 24.78 -3.45 5.07
C MET A 1 23.35 -3.39 5.56
N SER A 2 22.70 -2.23 5.55
CA SER A 2 21.25 -2.17 5.77
C SER A 2 20.57 -2.72 4.53
N SER A 3 19.85 -3.83 4.66
CA SER A 3 19.11 -4.41 3.53
C SER A 3 17.92 -3.52 3.19
N ARG A 4 17.73 -3.25 1.90
CA ARG A 4 16.56 -2.53 1.41
C ARG A 4 15.38 -3.50 1.29
N ILE A 5 14.24 -3.13 1.87
CA ILE A 5 13.03 -3.97 1.92
C ILE A 5 11.86 -3.21 1.29
N VAL A 6 11.22 -3.84 0.32
CA VAL A 6 9.98 -3.34 -0.28
C VAL A 6 8.80 -4.01 0.41
N VAL A 7 7.88 -3.22 0.96
CA VAL A 7 6.69 -3.70 1.65
C VAL A 7 5.46 -3.42 0.80
N GLY A 8 4.70 -4.47 0.48
CA GLY A 8 3.38 -4.35 -0.11
C GLY A 8 2.40 -3.74 0.90
N MET A 9 2.00 -2.49 0.68
CA MET A 9 1.06 -1.76 1.54
C MET A 9 -0.32 -1.78 0.91
N SER A 10 -1.26 -2.48 1.54
CA SER A 10 -2.64 -2.58 1.08
C SER A 10 -3.55 -1.48 1.63
N GLY A 11 -3.01 -0.58 2.48
CA GLY A 11 -3.79 0.36 3.30
C GLY A 11 -4.28 -0.23 4.62
N GLY A 12 -4.15 -1.55 4.80
CA GLY A 12 -4.54 -2.25 6.03
C GLY A 12 -3.50 -2.15 7.16
N VAL A 13 -3.96 -2.45 8.37
CA VAL A 13 -3.16 -2.40 9.61
C VAL A 13 -1.97 -3.35 9.56
N ASP A 14 -2.14 -4.58 9.07
CA ASP A 14 -1.07 -5.59 9.07
C ASP A 14 0.15 -5.12 8.27
N SER A 15 -0.09 -4.63 7.04
CA SER A 15 0.99 -4.11 6.18
C SER A 15 1.65 -2.85 6.76
N SER A 16 0.88 -2.04 7.49
CA SER A 16 1.34 -0.82 8.14
C SER A 16 2.25 -1.14 9.33
N VAL A 17 1.84 -2.06 10.19
CA VAL A 17 2.64 -2.52 11.34
C VAL A 17 3.89 -3.26 10.87
N ALA A 18 3.79 -4.06 9.81
CA ALA A 18 4.96 -4.72 9.22
C ALA A 18 6.01 -3.69 8.75
N ALA A 19 5.58 -2.62 8.05
CA ALA A 19 6.47 -1.54 7.65
C ALA A 19 7.09 -0.83 8.87
N ALA A 20 6.28 -0.50 9.88
CA ALA A 20 6.74 0.16 11.11
C ALA A 20 7.82 -0.65 11.84
N LEU A 21 7.61 -1.95 12.03
CA LEU A 21 8.58 -2.84 12.69
C LEU A 21 9.90 -2.94 11.93
N LEU A 22 9.88 -2.86 10.60
CA LEU A 22 11.11 -2.86 9.80
C LEU A 22 11.85 -1.51 9.90
N VAL A 23 11.11 -0.40 9.95
CA VAL A 23 11.70 0.93 10.20
C VAL A 23 12.34 0.98 11.59
N GLU A 24 11.65 0.50 12.64
CA GLU A 24 12.17 0.43 14.01
C GLU A 24 13.45 -0.41 14.12
N ARG A 25 13.59 -1.45 13.29
CA ARG A 25 14.79 -2.30 13.22
C ARG A 25 15.94 -1.69 12.40
N GLY A 26 15.75 -0.50 11.82
CA GLY A 26 16.79 0.23 11.08
C GLY A 26 16.99 -0.23 9.63
N PHE A 27 16.00 -0.92 9.03
CA PHE A 27 16.04 -1.26 7.61
C PHE A 27 15.71 -0.05 6.73
N GLU A 28 16.23 -0.04 5.50
CA GLU A 28 15.76 0.89 4.48
C GLU A 28 14.45 0.36 3.88
N VAL A 29 13.32 0.91 4.32
CA VAL A 29 11.98 0.45 3.93
C VAL A 29 11.40 1.32 2.83
N ILE A 30 10.76 0.70 1.83
CA ILE A 30 10.00 1.36 0.77
C ILE A 30 8.60 0.74 0.73
N GLY A 31 7.56 1.57 0.84
CA GLY A 31 6.18 1.13 0.71
C GLY A 31 5.71 1.10 -0.74
N VAL A 32 4.95 0.08 -1.14
CA VAL A 32 4.36 -0.02 -2.48
C VAL A 32 2.94 -0.53 -2.42
N THR A 33 2.02 0.15 -3.10
CA THR A 33 0.68 -0.40 -3.36
C THR A 33 0.58 -0.85 -4.82
N MET A 34 0.11 -2.07 -5.05
CA MET A 34 -0.11 -2.63 -6.38
C MET A 34 -1.60 -2.56 -6.74
N ARG A 35 -1.92 -1.89 -7.85
CA ARG A 35 -3.25 -1.95 -8.47
C ARG A 35 -3.25 -3.11 -9.46
N VAL A 36 -3.88 -4.22 -9.07
CA VAL A 36 -3.81 -5.52 -9.79
C VAL A 36 -5.10 -5.89 -10.53
N TRP A 37 -6.15 -5.06 -10.45
CA TRP A 37 -7.43 -5.33 -11.11
C TRP A 37 -7.68 -4.30 -12.20
N PRO A 38 -8.24 -4.71 -13.35
CA PRO A 38 -8.64 -3.76 -14.36
C PRO A 38 -9.74 -2.89 -13.77
N TRP A 39 -9.38 -1.65 -13.45
CA TRP A 39 -10.31 -0.55 -13.21
C TRP A 39 -10.99 -0.14 -14.53
N LYS A 40 -11.35 -1.11 -15.38
CA LYS A 40 -12.13 -0.90 -16.59
C LYS A 40 -13.59 -1.11 -16.23
N ASP A 41 -14.31 0.00 -16.19
CA ASP A 41 -15.66 0.16 -16.76
C ASP A 41 -16.48 -1.14 -16.83
N SER A 42 -16.86 -1.68 -15.68
CA SER A 42 -17.97 -2.62 -15.65
C SER A 42 -19.21 -1.85 -15.21
N ASP A 43 -20.19 -1.75 -16.10
CA ASP A 43 -21.56 -1.26 -15.84
C ASP A 43 -22.34 -2.12 -14.84
N ASP A 44 -21.66 -3.05 -14.16
CA ASP A 44 -22.25 -3.97 -13.20
C ASP A 44 -22.05 -3.45 -11.76
N PRO A 45 -23.06 -2.83 -11.13
CA PRO A 45 -22.98 -2.35 -9.77
C PRO A 45 -22.77 -3.47 -8.73
N ALA A 46 -22.99 -4.75 -9.07
CA ALA A 46 -22.71 -5.87 -8.16
C ALA A 46 -21.22 -6.20 -8.08
N ARG A 47 -20.41 -5.86 -9.09
CA ARG A 47 -18.93 -5.98 -9.05
C ARG A 47 -18.26 -4.86 -8.25
N ARG A 48 -19.02 -3.86 -7.82
CA ARG A 48 -18.55 -2.82 -6.89
C ARG A 48 -18.36 -3.32 -5.46
N PHE A 49 -18.81 -4.53 -5.12
CA PHE A 49 -18.63 -5.14 -3.79
C PHE A 49 -17.18 -5.53 -3.43
N GLY A 50 -16.20 -5.09 -4.23
CA GLY A 50 -14.77 -5.02 -3.85
C GLY A 50 -14.10 -3.68 -4.21
N SER A 51 -14.87 -2.70 -4.70
CA SER A 51 -14.38 -1.42 -5.26
C SER A 51 -14.27 -0.28 -4.24
N CYS A 52 -14.70 -0.50 -3.00
CA CYS A 52 -14.63 0.51 -1.93
C CYS A 52 -13.19 0.84 -1.49
N CYS A 53 -12.20 0.04 -1.88
CA CYS A 53 -10.85 0.12 -1.32
C CYS A 53 -9.77 0.58 -2.32
N GLY A 54 -10.13 1.09 -3.50
CA GLY A 54 -9.13 1.36 -4.55
C GLY A 54 -8.34 2.66 -4.37
N SER A 55 -9.02 3.75 -4.00
CA SER A 55 -8.41 5.06 -3.74
C SER A 55 -8.15 5.28 -2.26
N GLU A 56 -9.12 4.96 -1.40
CA GLU A 56 -9.02 5.13 0.05
C GLU A 56 -7.86 4.32 0.63
N ALA A 57 -7.68 3.07 0.21
CA ALA A 57 -6.58 2.25 0.70
C ALA A 57 -5.19 2.72 0.21
N VAL A 58 -5.13 3.35 -0.97
CA VAL A 58 -3.90 4.03 -1.45
C VAL A 58 -3.60 5.26 -0.59
N ASP A 59 -4.63 6.02 -0.23
CA ASP A 59 -4.47 7.20 0.62
C ASP A 59 -4.10 6.83 2.07
N ASP A 60 -4.68 5.76 2.61
CA ASP A 60 -4.30 5.20 3.91
C ASP A 60 -2.85 4.70 3.91
N ALA A 61 -2.45 3.92 2.88
CA ALA A 61 -1.07 3.47 2.73
C ALA A 61 -0.09 4.65 2.61
N ARG A 62 -0.46 5.69 1.86
CA ARG A 62 0.32 6.93 1.72
C ARG A 62 0.45 7.67 3.04
N ARG A 63 -0.64 7.76 3.83
CA ARG A 63 -0.64 8.43 5.13
C ARG A 63 0.29 7.72 6.11
N VAL A 64 0.21 6.39 6.19
CA VAL A 64 1.10 5.57 7.02
C VAL A 64 2.56 5.74 6.58
N ALA A 65 2.85 5.63 5.28
CA ALA A 65 4.21 5.81 4.78
C ALA A 65 4.80 7.19 5.12
N ARG A 66 3.97 8.24 5.06
CA ARG A 66 4.35 9.60 5.48
C ARG A 66 4.63 9.68 6.99
N GLU A 67 3.80 9.06 7.82
CA GLU A 67 4.00 8.99 9.28
C GLU A 67 5.30 8.24 9.63
N LEU A 68 5.62 7.17 8.89
CA LEU A 68 6.86 6.39 9.05
C LEU A 68 8.10 7.03 8.41
N GLY A 69 7.95 8.11 7.63
CA GLY A 69 9.05 8.77 6.93
C GLY A 69 9.69 7.92 5.82
N ILE A 70 8.93 7.00 5.21
CA ILE A 70 9.43 6.08 4.17
C ILE A 70 8.97 6.49 2.76
N PRO A 71 9.76 6.23 1.70
CA PRO A 71 9.30 6.39 0.32
C PRO A 71 8.11 5.50 0.01
N TYR A 72 7.17 5.99 -0.78
CA TYR A 72 5.95 5.27 -1.15
C TYR A 72 5.62 5.41 -2.65
N TYR A 73 5.30 4.29 -3.29
CA TYR A 73 4.96 4.25 -4.71
C TYR A 73 3.66 3.49 -4.94
N VAL A 74 2.94 3.89 -6.01
CA VAL A 74 1.79 3.14 -6.51
C VAL A 74 2.16 2.55 -7.85
N LEU A 75 2.11 1.23 -7.96
CA LEU A 75 2.35 0.50 -9.20
C LEU A 75 1.00 0.15 -9.84
N ASN A 76 0.89 0.45 -11.12
CA ASN A 76 -0.25 0.04 -11.94
C ASN A 76 0.16 -1.22 -12.71
N MET A 77 -0.55 -2.34 -12.51
CA MET A 77 -0.28 -3.62 -13.18
C MET A 77 -1.48 -4.08 -14.00
#